data_AF-A0AB35X3A2-F1
#
_entry.id   AF-A0AB35X3A2-F1
#
_cell.length_a   1.000
_cell.length_b   1.000
_cell.length_c   1.000
_cell.angle_alpha   90.00
_cell.angle_beta   90.00
_cell.angle_gamma   90.00
#
_symmetry.space_group_name_H-M   'P 1'
#
loop_
_entity.id
_entity.type
_entity.pdbx_description
1 polymer ?
#
loop_
_entity_poly.entity_id
_entity_poly.type
_entity_poly.pdbx_seq_one_letter_code
_entity_poly.pdbx_strand_id
1 'polypeptide(L)'
;MTAEVNALILLAQCNESKGFYRRALRLWQEISTHFDATKDQCRLAWEKISACHLQLQINTPREAVTRDSRKQDVERDKLRIQQLLSQGHSIKEVQHITGRSIAFIYKYNPRNKTIH
;
A
#
# COMPACT_ATOMS: atom_id res chain seq x y z
N MET A 1 -30.83 6.56 26.30
CA MET A 1 -31.49 6.45 24.98
C MET A 1 -30.68 5.49 24.11
N THR A 2 -31.18 4.29 23.83
CA THR A 2 -30.43 3.23 23.11
C THR A 2 -30.53 3.30 21.58
N ALA A 3 -31.47 4.09 21.05
CA ALA A 3 -31.76 4.17 19.62
C ALA A 3 -30.58 4.75 18.80
N GLU A 4 -29.88 5.75 19.35
CA GLU A 4 -28.72 6.37 18.71
C GLU A 4 -27.55 5.40 18.58
N VAL A 5 -27.22 4.69 19.66
CA VAL A 5 -26.20 3.64 19.65
C VAL A 5 -26.56 2.51 18.67
N ASN A 6 -27.83 2.13 18.60
CA ASN A 6 -28.30 1.15 17.61
C ASN A 6 -28.13 1.64 16.16
N ALA A 7 -28.36 2.93 15.90
CA ALA A 7 -28.11 3.52 14.58
C ALA A 7 -26.61 3.49 14.22
N LEU A 8 -25.73 3.80 15.18
CA LEU A 8 -24.29 3.69 15.00
C LEU A 8 -23.85 2.26 14.71
N ILE A 9 -24.41 1.27 15.42
CA ILE A 9 -24.16 -0.15 15.19
C ILE A 9 -24.54 -0.56 13.77
N LEU A 10 -25.74 -0.19 13.31
CA LEU A 10 -26.19 -0.49 11.94
C LEU A 10 -25.30 0.18 10.89
N LEU A 11 -24.89 1.42 11.12
CA LEU A 11 -23.98 2.14 10.24
C LEU A 11 -22.60 1.46 10.18
N ALA A 12 -22.08 1.01 11.32
CA ALA A 12 -20.80 0.31 11.40
C ALA A 12 -20.86 -1.02 10.62
N GLN A 13 -21.91 -1.81 10.82
CA GLN A 13 -22.15 -3.06 10.09
C GLN A 13 -22.31 -2.82 8.58
N CYS A 14 -23.01 -1.76 8.16
CA CYS A 14 -23.12 -1.41 6.74
C CYS A 14 -21.75 -1.10 6.14
N ASN A 15 -20.87 -0.39 6.86
CA ASN A 15 -19.51 -0.13 6.39
C ASN A 15 -18.66 -1.41 6.33
N GLU A 16 -18.81 -2.35 7.28
CA GLU A 16 -18.16 -3.67 7.19
C GLU A 16 -18.60 -4.43 5.94
N SER A 17 -19.90 -4.47 5.66
CA SER A 17 -20.45 -5.19 4.50
C SER A 17 -19.94 -4.65 3.16
N LYS A 18 -19.58 -3.36 3.13
CA LYS A 18 -19.02 -2.67 1.96
C LYS A 18 -17.49 -2.73 1.89
N GLY A 19 -16.84 -3.38 2.86
CA GLY A 19 -15.38 -3.44 2.97
C GLY A 19 -14.71 -2.15 3.46
N PHE A 20 -15.48 -1.17 3.95
CA PHE A 20 -14.96 0.09 4.48
C PHE A 20 -14.50 -0.04 5.94
N TYR A 21 -13.57 -0.97 6.20
CA TYR A 21 -13.14 -1.34 7.54
C TYR A 21 -12.53 -0.20 8.36
N ARG A 22 -11.88 0.80 7.73
CA ARG A 22 -11.38 1.99 8.46
C ARG A 22 -12.51 2.84 9.03
N ARG A 23 -13.61 2.94 8.29
CA ARG A 23 -14.79 3.74 8.67
C ARG A 23 -15.61 2.99 9.72
N ALA A 24 -15.80 1.68 9.53
CA ALA A 24 -16.41 0.80 10.52
C ALA A 24 -15.64 0.83 11.86
N LEU A 25 -14.29 0.74 11.81
CA LEU A 25 -13.45 0.78 13.01
C LEU A 25 -13.69 2.03 13.87
N ARG A 26 -13.76 3.22 13.26
CA ARG A 26 -14.03 4.46 13.99
C ARG A 26 -15.39 4.42 14.70
N LEU A 27 -16.41 3.94 14.01
CA LEU A 27 -17.76 3.82 14.58
C LEU A 27 -17.78 2.83 15.75
N TRP A 28 -17.09 1.68 15.64
CA TRP A 28 -16.98 0.74 16.74
C TRP A 28 -16.21 1.31 17.94
N GLN A 29 -15.15 2.09 17.71
CA GLN A 29 -14.45 2.80 18.79
C GLN A 29 -15.38 3.79 19.50
N GLU A 30 -16.16 4.56 18.74
CA GLU A 30 -17.14 5.49 19.29
C GLU A 30 -18.20 4.77 20.13
N ILE A 31 -18.78 3.68 19.62
CA ILE A 31 -19.76 2.85 20.34
C ILE A 31 -19.15 2.28 21.64
N SER A 32 -17.88 1.86 21.62
CA SER A 32 -17.23 1.24 22.78
C SER A 32 -17.07 2.17 23.98
N THR A 33 -17.07 3.49 23.73
CA THR A 33 -16.92 4.54 24.75
C THR A 33 -18.18 5.39 24.91
N HIS A 34 -19.27 5.07 24.22
CA HIS A 34 -20.47 5.89 24.20
C HIS A 34 -21.22 5.82 25.54
N PHE A 35 -21.65 6.96 26.07
CA PHE A 35 -22.31 7.05 27.38
C PHE A 35 -23.60 6.22 27.48
N ASP A 36 -24.43 6.27 26.43
CA ASP A 36 -25.69 5.53 26.35
C ASP A 36 -25.55 4.04 25.94
N ALA A 37 -24.34 3.55 25.71
CA ALA A 37 -24.14 2.16 25.30
C ALA A 37 -24.30 1.19 26.48
N THR A 38 -25.04 0.12 26.23
CA THR A 38 -25.14 -1.00 27.17
C THR A 38 -23.84 -1.82 27.19
N LYS A 39 -23.60 -2.56 28.28
CA LYS A 39 -22.42 -3.43 28.39
C LYS A 39 -22.28 -4.41 27.23
N ASP A 40 -23.41 -4.95 26.74
CA ASP A 40 -23.41 -5.88 25.61
C ASP A 40 -23.02 -5.20 24.29
N GLN A 41 -23.49 -3.97 24.07
CA GLN A 41 -23.10 -3.17 22.91
C GLN A 41 -21.62 -2.79 22.96
N CYS A 42 -21.10 -2.43 24.13
CA CYS A 42 -19.68 -2.17 24.32
C CYS A 42 -18.84 -3.44 24.06
N ARG A 43 -19.29 -4.60 24.55
CA ARG A 43 -18.61 -5.88 24.31
C ARG A 43 -18.56 -6.21 22.81
N LEU A 44 -19.70 -6.10 22.14
CA LEU A 44 -19.80 -6.27 20.68
C LEU A 44 -18.83 -5.33 19.95
N ALA A 45 -18.77 -4.06 20.36
CA ALA A 45 -17.88 -3.08 19.74
C ALA A 45 -16.40 -3.47 19.88
N TRP A 46 -15.96 -3.95 21.05
CA TRP A 46 -14.58 -4.42 21.24
C TRP A 46 -14.22 -5.64 20.38
N GLU A 47 -15.13 -6.60 20.28
CA GLU A 47 -14.96 -7.76 19.38
C GLU A 47 -14.81 -7.29 17.92
N LYS A 48 -15.64 -6.34 17.50
CA LYS A 48 -15.64 -5.79 16.15
C LYS A 48 -14.43 -4.91 15.83
N ILE A 49 -13.91 -4.16 16.79
CA ILE A 49 -12.64 -3.40 16.67
C ILE A 49 -11.51 -4.36 16.29
N SER A 50 -11.41 -5.47 16.99
CA SER A 50 -10.38 -6.49 16.77
C SER A 50 -10.50 -7.10 15.36
N ALA A 51 -11.73 -7.44 14.95
CA ALA A 51 -12.02 -7.95 13.61
C ALA A 51 -11.68 -6.93 12.50
N CYS A 52 -12.03 -5.65 12.69
CA CYS A 52 -11.68 -4.59 11.74
C CYS A 52 -10.17 -4.41 11.60
N HIS A 53 -9.41 -4.48 12.71
CA HIS A 53 -7.95 -4.42 12.65
C HIS A 53 -7.35 -5.56 11.84
N LEU A 54 -7.84 -6.79 12.03
CA LEU A 54 -7.40 -7.95 11.25
C LEU A 54 -7.68 -7.76 9.75
N GLN A 55 -8.90 -7.32 9.41
CA GLN A 55 -9.27 -7.05 8.02
C GLN A 55 -8.42 -5.94 7.38
N LEU A 56 -8.07 -4.91 8.15
CA LEU A 56 -7.19 -3.86 7.66
C LEU A 56 -5.75 -4.35 7.43
N GLN A 57 -5.26 -5.29 8.22
CA GLN A 57 -3.94 -5.91 8.00
C GLN A 57 -3.92 -6.82 6.77
N ILE A 58 -5.00 -7.58 6.53
CA ILE A 58 -5.14 -8.43 5.34
C ILE A 58 -5.25 -7.57 4.07
N ASN A 59 -6.04 -6.49 4.14
CA ASN A 59 -6.33 -5.62 2.99
C ASN A 59 -5.31 -4.49 2.80
N THR A 60 -4.35 -4.30 3.71
CA THR A 60 -3.18 -3.50 3.40
C THR A 60 -2.35 -4.25 2.36
N PRO A 61 -2.13 -3.70 1.15
CA PRO A 61 -1.18 -4.29 0.23
C PRO A 61 0.15 -4.36 0.98
N ARG A 62 0.68 -5.59 1.09
CA ARG A 62 1.99 -5.89 1.64
C ARG A 62 3.05 -5.33 0.70
N GLU A 63 3.13 -4.01 0.63
CA GLU A 63 4.13 -3.21 -0.06
C GLU A 63 3.73 -1.75 0.11
N ALA A 64 4.02 -1.21 1.30
CA ALA A 64 4.63 0.11 1.27
C ALA A 64 5.89 -0.06 0.41
N VAL A 65 5.79 0.22 -0.90
CA VAL A 65 6.95 0.39 -1.77
C VAL A 65 7.71 1.54 -1.14
N THR A 66 8.62 1.20 -0.22
CA THR A 66 9.45 2.16 0.45
C THR A 66 10.18 2.89 -0.66
N ARG A 67 10.42 4.18 -0.45
CA ARG A 67 11.18 5.01 -1.39
C ARG A 67 12.54 4.38 -1.73
N ASP A 68 13.02 3.49 -0.87
CA ASP A 68 14.21 2.66 -1.04
C ASP A 68 14.06 1.53 -2.06
N SER A 69 12.90 0.87 -2.18
CA SER A 69 12.67 -0.15 -3.21
C SER A 69 12.85 0.42 -4.62
N ARG A 70 12.28 1.60 -4.89
CA ARG A 70 12.45 2.27 -6.20
C ARG A 70 13.90 2.64 -6.48
N LYS A 71 14.67 3.05 -5.46
CA LYS A 71 16.11 3.35 -5.61
C LYS A 71 16.92 2.08 -5.84
N GLN A 72 16.59 0.99 -5.15
CA GLN A 72 17.22 -0.32 -5.34
C GLN A 72 16.96 -0.86 -6.75
N ASP A 73 15.75 -0.70 -7.27
CA ASP A 73 15.41 -1.09 -8.64
C ASP A 73 16.21 -0.27 -9.67
N VAL A 74 16.37 1.03 -9.45
CA VAL A 74 17.17 1.91 -10.32
C VAL A 74 18.66 1.53 -10.31
N GLU A 75 19.25 1.25 -9.15
CA GLU A 75 20.66 0.84 -9.08
C GLU A 75 20.89 -0.55 -9.69
N ARG A 76 19.96 -1.50 -9.50
CA ARG A 76 19.99 -2.81 -10.17
C ARG A 76 19.91 -2.66 -11.69
N ASP A 77 19.00 -1.82 -12.18
CA ASP A 77 18.84 -1.59 -13.61
C ASP A 77 20.05 -0.89 -14.22
N LYS A 78 20.65 0.06 -13.51
CA LYS A 78 21.90 0.70 -13.91
C LYS A 78 23.02 -0.32 -14.07
N LEU A 79 23.25 -1.18 -13.08
CA LEU A 79 24.30 -2.22 -13.16
C LEU A 79 24.04 -3.17 -14.33
N ARG A 80 22.78 -3.58 -14.52
CA ARG A 80 22.38 -4.46 -15.62
C ARG A 80 22.59 -3.81 -16.99
N ILE A 81 22.23 -2.54 -17.15
CA ILE A 81 22.48 -1.78 -18.40
C ILE A 81 23.98 -1.68 -18.68
N GLN A 82 24.79 -1.34 -17.68
CA GLN A 82 26.24 -1.23 -17.84
C GLN A 82 26.88 -2.56 -18.23
N GLN A 83 26.43 -3.67 -17.63
CA GLN A 83 26.90 -5.01 -17.97
C GLN A 83 26.51 -5.43 -19.40
N LEU A 84 25.26 -5.19 -19.82
CA LEU A 84 24.84 -5.54 -21.17
C LEU A 84 25.60 -4.73 -22.23
N LEU A 85 25.82 -3.43 -21.97
CA LEU A 85 26.60 -2.59 -22.87
C LEU A 85 28.09 -2.99 -22.92
N SER A 86 28.67 -3.45 -21.81
CA SER A 86 30.06 -3.93 -21.79
C SER A 86 30.22 -5.27 -22.51
N GLN A 87 29.17 -6.10 -22.53
CA GLN A 87 29.08 -7.34 -23.31
C GLN A 87 28.90 -7.09 -24.82
N GLY A 88 28.74 -5.84 -25.26
CA GLY A 88 28.61 -5.48 -26.67
C GLY A 88 27.18 -5.42 -27.20
N HIS A 89 26.17 -5.56 -26.33
CA HIS A 89 24.77 -5.41 -26.76
C HIS A 89 24.49 -3.98 -27.24
N SER A 90 23.71 -3.88 -28.31
CA SER A 90 23.23 -2.60 -28.83
C SER A 90 22.16 -2.01 -27.90
N ILE A 91 22.01 -0.68 -27.95
CA ILE A 91 21.03 0.04 -27.11
C ILE A 91 19.60 -0.48 -27.32
N LYS A 92 19.25 -0.90 -28.55
CA LYS A 92 17.93 -1.48 -28.87
C LYS A 92 17.73 -2.84 -28.21
N GLU A 93 18.76 -3.68 -28.15
CA GLU A 93 18.70 -4.98 -27.46
C GLU A 93 18.60 -4.78 -25.95
N VAL A 94 19.36 -3.84 -25.38
CA VAL A 94 19.26 -3.50 -23.96
C VAL A 94 17.86 -2.99 -23.61
N GLN A 95 17.24 -2.18 -24.46
CA GLN A 95 15.85 -1.75 -24.30
C GLN A 95 14.88 -2.93 -24.30
N HIS A 96 15.05 -3.89 -25.21
CA HIS A 96 14.19 -5.07 -25.28
C HIS A 96 14.36 -5.97 -24.04
N ILE A 97 15.59 -6.16 -23.57
CA ILE A 97 15.90 -7.04 -22.42
C ILE A 97 15.46 -6.42 -21.09
N THR A 98 15.63 -5.11 -20.92
CA THR A 98 15.37 -4.42 -19.64
C THR A 98 13.99 -3.75 -19.58
N GLY A 99 13.33 -3.55 -20.72
CA GLY A 99 12.07 -2.80 -20.81
C GLY A 99 12.19 -1.31 -20.43
N ARG A 100 13.41 -0.79 -20.23
CA ARG A 100 13.66 0.60 -19.83
C ARG A 100 13.74 1.51 -21.05
N SER A 101 13.39 2.78 -20.85
CA SER A 101 13.39 3.76 -21.93
C SER A 101 14.80 4.04 -22.46
N ILE A 102 14.89 4.39 -23.74
CA ILE A 102 16.15 4.73 -24.41
C ILE A 102 16.90 5.84 -23.66
N ALA A 103 16.19 6.88 -23.19
CA ALA A 103 16.78 7.97 -22.42
C ALA A 103 17.43 7.49 -21.10
N PHE A 104 16.79 6.54 -20.42
CA PHE A 104 17.34 5.94 -19.20
C PHE A 104 18.62 5.14 -19.49
N ILE A 105 18.65 4.39 -20.59
CA ILE A 105 19.82 3.62 -21.02
C ILE A 105 20.99 4.56 -21.38
N TYR A 106 20.73 5.64 -22.11
CA TYR A 106 21.76 6.63 -22.46
C TYR A 106 22.36 7.33 -21.24
N LYS A 107 21.55 7.59 -20.20
CA LYS A 107 22.01 8.22 -18.96
C LYS A 107 23.06 7.39 -18.23
N TYR A 108 22.96 6.06 -18.31
CA TYR A 108 23.87 5.12 -17.61
C TYR A 108 24.85 4.41 -18.55
N ASN A 109 24.91 4.82 -19.81
CA ASN A 109 25.88 4.29 -20.77
C ASN A 109 27.29 4.81 -20.41
N PRO A 110 28.25 3.93 -20.06
CA PRO A 110 29.59 4.35 -19.64
C PRO A 110 30.41 5.02 -20.75
N ARG A 111 30.01 4.84 -22.03
CA ARG A 111 30.62 5.50 -23.18
C ARG A 111 30.07 6.91 -23.42
N ASN A 112 28.95 7.25 -22.79
CA ASN A 112 28.30 8.55 -22.88
C ASN A 112 28.73 9.41 -21.68
N LYS A 113 30.03 9.61 -21.51
CA LYS A 113 30.52 10.62 -20.55
C LYS A 113 30.20 11.98 -21.14
N THR A 114 29.23 12.68 -20.55
CA THR A 114 29.02 14.10 -20.76
C THR A 114 30.35 14.82 -20.54
N ILE A 115 30.91 15.38 -21.61
CA ILE A 115 31.94 16.40 -21.53
C ILE A 115 31.27 17.58 -20.83
N HIS A 116 31.68 17.84 -19.59
CA HIS A 116 31.32 19.06 -18.87
C HIS A 116 32.22 20.20 -19.34
#